data_AF-A0A1D1VP32-F1
#
_entry.id   AF-A0A1D1VP32-F1
#
_cell.length_a   1.000
_cell.length_b   1.000
_cell.length_c   1.000
_cell.angle_alpha   90.00
_cell.angle_beta   90.00
_cell.angle_gamma   90.00
#
_symmetry.space_group_name_H-M   'P 1'
#
loop_
_entity.id
_entity.type
_entity.pdbx_description
1 polymer ?
#
loop_
_entity_poly.entity_id
_entity_poly.type
_entity_poly.pdbx_seq_one_letter_code
_entity_poly.pdbx_strand_id
1 'polypeptide(L)'
;MKDLIILLQVTRSDYRFYPGEAGGIEGRMSSTSEIDQLIFGLLSNRAAGKTICPSEVARAMSKVEAEWRALMDPVRQRANELADEGRLQVTQHGEVVDGRRARGPIRLRLPPD
;
A
#
# COMPACT_ATOMS: atom_id res chain seq x y z
N MET A 1 -28.63 -21.24 15.31
CA MET A 1 -29.51 -20.05 15.19
C MET A 1 -28.72 -18.87 15.76
N LYS A 2 -28.07 -17.99 15.01
CA LYS A 2 -28.20 -17.50 13.62
C LYS A 2 -26.78 -17.22 13.11
N ASP A 3 -26.36 -17.86 12.02
CA ASP A 3 -26.20 -17.25 10.68
C ASP A 3 -24.89 -16.44 10.58
N LEU A 4 -23.76 -17.00 10.14
CA LEU A 4 -23.38 -17.47 8.78
C LEU A 4 -23.03 -16.30 7.82
N ILE A 5 -21.77 -16.34 7.33
CA ILE A 5 -21.19 -15.76 6.10
C ILE A 5 -20.84 -14.26 6.08
N ILE A 6 -19.55 -13.95 6.25
CA ILE A 6 -18.82 -13.12 5.27
C ILE A 6 -17.55 -13.90 4.88
N LEU A 7 -17.73 -14.80 3.92
CA LEU A 7 -16.64 -15.46 3.21
C LEU A 7 -16.62 -14.82 1.81
N LEU A 8 -16.05 -13.62 1.71
CA LEU A 8 -15.75 -13.04 0.40
C LEU A 8 -14.46 -13.68 -0.11
N GLN A 9 -14.65 -14.70 -0.94
CA GLN A 9 -13.62 -15.16 -1.84
C GLN A 9 -13.24 -14.02 -2.77
N VAL A 10 -12.07 -13.42 -2.56
CA VAL A 10 -11.46 -12.53 -3.55
C VAL A 10 -11.02 -13.40 -4.72
N THR A 11 -11.86 -13.49 -5.74
CA THR A 11 -11.50 -14.10 -7.02
C THR A 11 -10.63 -13.11 -7.81
N ARG A 12 -9.55 -13.63 -8.39
CA ARG A 12 -8.32 -12.92 -8.73
C ARG A 12 -8.34 -12.23 -10.10
N SER A 13 -9.48 -11.72 -10.58
CA SER A 13 -9.64 -11.47 -12.03
C SER A 13 -10.40 -10.20 -12.46
N ASP A 14 -10.50 -9.16 -11.64
CA ASP A 14 -11.23 -7.93 -12.04
C ASP A 14 -10.58 -6.62 -11.56
N TYR A 15 -9.25 -6.48 -11.69
CA TYR A 15 -8.64 -5.14 -11.70
C TYR A 15 -8.64 -4.60 -13.13
N ARG A 16 -9.83 -4.23 -13.61
CA ARG A 16 -10.01 -3.57 -14.90
C ARG A 16 -10.76 -2.25 -14.68
N PHE A 17 -10.02 -1.15 -14.81
CA PHE A 17 -10.44 0.18 -15.25
C PHE A 17 -11.83 0.70 -14.80
N TYR A 18 -11.85 1.70 -13.90
CA TYR A 18 -13.00 2.59 -13.70
C TYR A 18 -12.59 4.05 -13.98
N PRO A 19 -13.11 4.67 -15.06
CA PRO A 19 -13.09 6.12 -15.22
C PRO A 19 -14.19 6.68 -14.29
N GLY A 20 -13.79 7.51 -13.33
CA GLY A 20 -14.72 8.10 -12.38
C GLY A 20 -15.51 9.27 -12.99
N GLU A 21 -16.83 9.21 -12.91
CA GLU A 21 -17.74 10.35 -13.02
C GLU A 21 -18.98 10.14 -12.10
N ALA A 22 -19.19 11.12 -11.21
CA ALA A 22 -20.43 11.62 -10.61
C ALA A 22 -21.25 10.82 -9.55
N GLY A 23 -21.35 11.40 -8.32
CA GLY A 23 -22.56 11.28 -7.49
C GLY A 23 -22.44 11.37 -5.95
N GLY A 24 -22.59 12.57 -5.38
CA GLY A 24 -23.49 12.82 -4.21
C GLY A 24 -23.14 12.38 -2.77
N ILE A 25 -22.47 13.27 -2.03
CA ILE A 25 -22.63 13.66 -0.60
C ILE A 25 -23.07 12.64 0.49
N GLU A 26 -22.18 11.75 0.96
CA GLU A 26 -22.14 11.33 2.38
C GLU A 26 -20.68 11.07 2.87
N GLY A 27 -20.21 11.93 3.78
CA GLY A 27 -19.35 11.57 4.93
C GLY A 27 -18.02 10.81 4.74
N ARG A 28 -16.94 11.53 4.40
CA ARG A 28 -15.56 11.33 4.90
C ARG A 28 -15.04 9.87 5.00
N MET A 29 -14.97 9.15 3.89
CA MET A 29 -13.93 8.15 3.67
C MET A 29 -13.09 8.65 2.51
N SER A 30 -11.92 9.23 2.83
CA SER A 30 -10.90 9.55 1.83
C SER A 30 -10.71 8.31 0.96
N SER A 31 -10.98 8.41 -0.34
CA SER A 31 -10.71 7.36 -1.32
C SER A 31 -9.20 7.07 -1.28
N THR A 32 -8.85 6.16 -0.38
CA THR A 32 -7.47 5.81 -0.07
C THR A 32 -6.94 5.07 -1.29
N SER A 33 -5.82 5.57 -1.85
CA SER A 33 -5.26 5.02 -3.09
C SER A 33 -5.06 3.51 -2.98
N GLU A 34 -5.13 2.77 -4.09
CA GLU A 34 -4.86 1.33 -4.09
C GLU A 34 -3.48 1.01 -3.46
N ILE A 35 -2.49 1.87 -3.67
CA ILE A 35 -1.15 1.76 -3.08
C ILE A 35 -1.23 1.82 -1.54
N ASP A 36 -1.99 2.76 -0.98
CA ASP A 36 -2.17 2.88 0.48
C ASP A 36 -2.83 1.61 1.04
N GLN A 37 -3.91 1.14 0.40
CA GLN A 37 -4.64 -0.06 0.83
C GLN A 37 -3.70 -1.28 0.87
N LEU A 38 -2.85 -1.42 -0.16
CA LEU A 38 -1.88 -2.50 -0.24
C LEU A 38 -0.72 -2.33 0.75
N ILE A 39 -0.21 -1.12 0.98
CA ILE A 39 0.82 -0.88 2.00
C ILE A 39 0.31 -1.29 3.37
N PHE A 40 -0.87 -0.79 3.77
CA PHE A 40 -1.40 -1.03 5.11
C PHE A 40 -1.90 -2.47 5.27
N GLY A 41 -2.55 -3.06 4.26
CA GLY A 41 -2.89 -4.49 4.26
C GLY A 41 -1.65 -5.39 4.28
N LEU A 42 -0.59 -4.97 3.55
CA LEU A 42 0.80 -5.44 3.63
C LEU A 42 1.28 -5.62 5.07
N LEU A 43 1.27 -4.51 5.78
CA LEU A 43 1.84 -4.36 7.12
C LEU A 43 0.97 -5.02 8.19
N SER A 44 -0.37 -4.95 8.07
CA SER A 44 -1.29 -5.55 9.02
C SER A 44 -1.19 -7.08 9.07
N ASN A 45 -0.78 -7.71 7.96
CA ASN A 45 -0.55 -9.15 7.88
C ASN A 45 0.81 -9.59 8.48
N ARG A 46 1.63 -8.66 8.96
CA ARG A 46 2.92 -8.95 9.59
C ARG A 46 2.87 -8.73 11.10
N ALA A 47 3.77 -9.40 11.82
CA ALA A 47 3.98 -9.12 13.23
C ALA A 47 4.44 -7.66 13.45
N ALA A 48 4.16 -7.12 14.63
CA ALA A 48 4.53 -5.75 15.00
C ALA A 48 6.03 -5.46 14.74
N GLY A 49 6.33 -4.27 14.23
CA GLY A 49 7.70 -3.82 13.90
C GLY A 49 8.31 -4.49 12.65
N LYS A 50 7.64 -5.46 12.02
CA LYS A 50 8.09 -6.02 10.75
C LYS A 50 7.85 -5.05 9.60
N THR A 51 8.60 -5.26 8.53
CA THR A 51 8.65 -4.34 7.39
C THR A 51 8.25 -5.03 6.10
N ILE A 52 7.82 -4.26 5.10
CA ILE A 52 7.70 -4.66 3.68
C ILE A 52 8.70 -3.88 2.83
N CYS A 53 8.87 -4.19 1.54
CA CYS A 53 9.53 -3.31 0.57
C CYS A 53 8.57 -2.85 -0.55
N PRO A 54 8.92 -1.77 -1.29
CA PRO A 54 8.08 -1.28 -2.39
C PRO A 54 7.73 -2.35 -3.43
N SER A 55 8.67 -3.23 -3.78
CA SER A 55 8.43 -4.31 -4.76
C SER A 55 7.35 -5.31 -4.33
N GLU A 56 7.13 -5.51 -3.04
CA GLU A 56 6.04 -6.36 -2.56
C GLU A 56 4.68 -5.72 -2.86
N VAL A 57 4.55 -4.42 -2.65
CA VAL A 57 3.34 -3.64 -2.94
C VAL A 57 3.04 -3.67 -4.44
N ALA A 58 4.03 -3.34 -5.29
CA ALA A 58 3.79 -3.33 -6.73
C ALA A 58 3.47 -4.72 -7.31
N ARG A 59 4.11 -5.78 -6.80
CA ARG A 59 3.81 -7.17 -7.20
C ARG A 59 2.43 -7.65 -6.71
N ALA A 60 1.83 -6.95 -5.76
CA ALA A 60 0.44 -7.21 -5.36
C ALA A 60 -0.54 -6.60 -6.38
N MET A 61 -0.20 -5.47 -7.02
CA MET A 61 -1.00 -4.81 -8.05
C MET A 61 -0.93 -5.53 -9.41
N SER A 62 0.26 -5.98 -9.83
CA SER A 62 0.41 -6.73 -11.08
C SER A 62 1.41 -7.88 -10.98
N LYS A 63 1.10 -8.98 -11.70
CA LYS A 63 2.02 -10.12 -11.90
C LYS A 63 2.88 -9.97 -13.15
N VAL A 64 2.54 -9.04 -14.04
CA VAL A 64 3.29 -8.76 -15.26
C VAL A 64 4.54 -7.96 -14.90
N GLU A 65 5.70 -8.44 -15.34
CA GLU A 65 6.98 -7.91 -14.88
C GLU A 65 7.21 -6.44 -15.24
N ALA A 66 6.86 -6.06 -16.46
CA ALA A 66 6.99 -4.68 -16.92
C ALA A 66 6.09 -3.72 -16.11
N GLU A 67 4.87 -4.15 -15.79
CA GLU A 67 3.88 -3.34 -15.09
C GLU A 67 4.27 -3.08 -13.63
N TRP A 68 4.62 -4.13 -12.86
CA TRP A 68 4.99 -3.91 -11.46
C TRP A 68 6.30 -3.12 -11.33
N ARG A 69 7.22 -3.22 -12.30
CA ARG A 69 8.41 -2.35 -12.31
C ARG A 69 8.06 -0.89 -12.57
N ALA A 70 7.14 -0.61 -13.48
CA ALA A 70 6.66 0.75 -13.73
C ALA A 70 5.96 1.37 -12.50
N LEU A 71 5.38 0.53 -11.63
CA LEU A 71 4.75 0.95 -10.37
C LEU A 71 5.76 1.27 -9.25
N MET A 72 7.06 1.04 -9.43
CA MET A 72 8.04 1.32 -8.37
C MET A 72 8.14 2.78 -7.98
N ASP A 73 8.15 3.69 -8.95
CA ASP A 73 8.23 5.12 -8.67
C ASP A 73 6.94 5.63 -7.99
N PRO A 74 5.72 5.30 -8.48
CA PRO A 74 4.47 5.62 -7.78
C PRO A 74 4.42 5.10 -6.34
N VAL A 75 4.81 3.84 -6.09
CA VAL A 75 4.80 3.25 -4.74
C VAL A 75 5.78 3.97 -3.83
N ARG A 76 6.99 4.27 -4.32
CA ARG A 76 7.99 5.03 -3.55
C ARG A 76 7.49 6.43 -3.24
N GLN A 77 6.93 7.12 -4.22
CA GLN A 77 6.38 8.45 -4.04
C GLN A 77 5.32 8.45 -2.94
N ARG A 78 4.32 7.56 -3.05
CA ARG A 78 3.23 7.52 -2.08
C ARG A 78 3.69 7.09 -0.68
N ALA A 79 4.65 6.18 -0.59
CA ALA A 79 5.25 5.81 0.69
C ALA A 79 5.97 7.00 1.38
N ASN A 80 6.61 7.89 0.61
CA ASN A 80 7.22 9.10 1.16
C ASN A 80 6.16 10.12 1.60
N GLU A 81 5.09 10.31 0.84
CA GLU A 81 3.98 11.17 1.25
C GLU A 81 3.33 10.67 2.55
N LEU A 82 3.09 9.37 2.67
CA LEU A 82 2.60 8.75 3.91
C LEU A 82 3.58 8.91 5.09
N ALA A 83 4.89 8.95 4.80
CA ALA A 83 5.90 9.23 5.82
C ALA A 83 5.90 10.69 6.26
N ASP A 84 5.71 11.63 5.34
CA ASP A 84 5.52 13.05 5.67
C ASP A 84 4.22 13.26 6.48
N GLU A 85 3.18 12.48 6.20
CA GLU A 85 1.92 12.42 6.98
C GLU A 85 2.11 11.76 8.37
N GLY A 86 3.28 11.20 8.67
CA GLY A 86 3.55 10.49 9.93
C GLY A 86 2.86 9.13 10.06
N ARG A 87 2.27 8.61 8.97
CA ARG A 87 1.50 7.35 8.94
C ARG A 87 2.35 6.14 8.58
N LEU A 88 3.59 6.36 8.15
CA LEU A 88 4.53 5.34 7.72
C LEU A 88 5.95 5.77 8.09
N GLN A 89 6.85 4.81 8.28
CA GLN A 89 8.29 5.07 8.31
C GLN A 89 8.96 4.38 7.13
N VAL A 90 9.75 5.16 6.38
CA VAL A 90 10.70 4.63 5.41
C VAL A 90 12.03 4.41 6.12
N THR A 91 12.58 3.20 5.97
CA THR A 91 13.84 2.83 6.61
C THR A 91 14.83 2.26 5.59
N GLN A 92 16.11 2.48 5.85
CA GLN A 92 17.21 1.87 5.10
C GLN A 92 18.29 1.44 6.10
N HIS A 93 18.74 0.19 5.99
CA HIS A 93 19.65 -0.43 6.97
C HIS A 93 19.16 -0.34 8.44
N GLY A 94 17.84 -0.31 8.65
CA GLY A 94 17.23 -0.24 9.99
C GLY A 94 16.93 1.18 10.47
N GLU A 95 17.57 2.19 9.87
CA GLU A 95 17.43 3.60 10.23
C GLU A 95 16.30 4.28 9.46
N VAL A 96 15.60 5.21 10.10
CA VAL A 96 14.58 6.04 9.44
C VAL A 96 15.27 7.02 8.49
N VAL A 97 14.84 7.07 7.23
CA VAL A 97 15.45 7.90 6.19
C VAL A 97 14.38 8.61 5.35
N ASP A 98 14.77 9.70 4.70
CA ASP A 98 14.00 10.26 3.58
C ASP A 98 14.16 9.34 2.36
N GLY A 99 13.08 8.63 2.00
CA GLY A 99 13.08 7.68 0.89
C GLY A 99 13.29 8.32 -0.48
N ARG A 100 13.16 9.65 -0.61
CA ARG A 100 13.47 10.40 -1.84
C ARG A 100 14.97 10.53 -2.07
N ARG A 101 15.76 10.50 -0.99
CA ARG A 101 17.23 10.58 -1.01
C ARG A 101 17.91 9.21 -0.89
N ALA A 102 17.19 8.22 -0.38
CA ALA A 102 17.69 6.86 -0.20
C ALA A 102 18.05 6.19 -1.54
N ARG A 103 19.30 5.72 -1.64
CA ARG A 103 19.82 5.00 -2.81
C ARG A 103 19.71 3.50 -2.55
N GLY A 104 19.07 2.77 -3.45
CA GLY A 104 18.93 1.31 -3.33
C GLY A 104 17.72 0.88 -2.48
N PRO A 105 17.76 -0.34 -1.90
CA PRO A 105 16.62 -0.93 -1.21
C PRO A 105 16.19 -0.13 0.02
N ILE A 106 14.88 0.06 0.16
CA ILE A 106 14.24 0.65 1.33
C ILE A 106 13.19 -0.32 1.88
N ARG A 107 12.83 -0.14 3.15
CA ARG A 107 11.81 -0.90 3.85
C ARG A 107 10.76 0.05 4.42
N LEU A 108 9.50 -0.37 4.40
CA LEU A 108 8.36 0.38 4.93
C LEU A 108 7.87 -0.31 6.21
N ARG A 109 7.56 0.47 7.24
CA ARG A 109 6.99 -0.04 8.49
C ARG A 109 5.99 0.94 9.08
N LEU A 110 5.11 0.44 9.95
CA LEU A 110 4.27 1.31 10.78
C LEU A 110 5.17 2.11 11.76
N PRO A 111 4.82 3.36 12.08
CA PRO A 111 5.42 4.08 13.19
C PRO A 111 5.29 3.27 14.50
N PRO A 112 6.22 3.44 15.46
CA PRO A 112 6.02 2.92 16.81
C PRO A 112 4.80 3.60 17.48
N ASP A 113 4.14 2.88 18.38
CA ASP A 113 3.05 3.38 19.22
C ASP A 113 3.51 4.52 20.17
#